data_AF-A0A0S2K4A9-F1
#
_entry.id   AF-A0A0S2K4A9-F1
#
_cell.length_a   1.000
_cell.length_b   1.000
_cell.length_c   1.000
_cell.angle_alpha   90.00
_cell.angle_beta   90.00
_cell.angle_gamma   90.00
#
_symmetry.space_group_name_H-M   'P 1'
#
loop_
_entity.id
_entity.type
_entity.pdbx_description
1 polymer ?
#
loop_
_entity_poly.entity_id
_entity_poly.type
_entity_poly.pdbx_seq_one_letter_code
_entity_poly.pdbx_strand_id
1 'polypeptide(L)'
;MEVRVNNKKEILKSFIGWLPLALGATVFYGMLFIFIIKRLLTEFIDIDQELAGEVGLLFGVVVLVTCLYLYLNWITKSLSSYRLAIRGEILLVKGISGWKTLDKEVPINSIQKIYIGANASAVEKLSSGHNAVSEQVASRLVFFTREGKSFKLDFAAKAFDNKSLFDFLVTIKRNGVDTNVGV
;
A
#
# COMPACT_ATOMS: atom_id res chain seq x y z
N MET A 1 12.94 -1.61 19.65
CA MET A 1 13.45 -1.76 18.27
C MET A 1 12.46 -1.17 17.29
N GLU A 2 12.88 -0.44 16.26
CA GLU A 2 11.99 0.18 15.27
C GLU A 2 12.50 -0.12 13.86
N VAL A 3 11.60 -0.54 12.97
CA VAL A 3 11.90 -0.81 11.56
C VAL A 3 12.03 0.51 10.84
N ARG A 4 13.11 0.67 10.08
CA ARG A 4 13.39 1.89 9.34
C ARG A 4 12.50 1.93 8.10
N VAL A 5 11.80 3.03 7.90
CA VAL A 5 11.05 3.31 6.67
C VAL A 5 12.00 3.93 5.66
N ASN A 6 11.97 3.43 4.42
CA ASN A 6 12.79 3.99 3.35
C ASN A 6 12.32 5.38 2.94
N ASN A 7 13.18 6.12 2.25
CA ASN A 7 12.81 7.45 1.79
C ASN A 7 11.73 7.39 0.68
N LYS A 8 10.99 8.49 0.49
CA LYS A 8 9.91 8.58 -0.52
C LYS A 8 10.36 8.22 -1.93
N LYS A 9 11.62 8.51 -2.29
CA LYS A 9 12.18 8.25 -3.63
C LYS A 9 12.36 6.76 -3.88
N GLU A 10 12.83 6.00 -2.89
CA GLU A 10 12.99 4.55 -2.97
C GLU A 10 11.67 3.82 -3.04
N ILE A 11 10.69 4.29 -2.26
CA ILE A 11 9.32 3.80 -2.32
C ILE A 11 8.74 4.08 -3.71
N LEU A 12 8.87 5.29 -4.26
CA LEU A 12 8.34 5.61 -5.58
C LEU A 12 8.97 4.77 -6.71
N LYS A 13 10.26 4.43 -6.58
CA LYS A 13 10.94 3.53 -7.54
C LYS A 13 10.27 2.16 -7.65
N SER A 14 9.59 1.69 -6.61
CA SER A 14 8.89 0.40 -6.66
C SER A 14 7.69 0.41 -7.60
N PHE A 15 7.17 1.59 -7.95
CA PHE A 15 6.01 1.75 -8.83
C PHE A 15 6.39 1.95 -10.31
N ILE A 16 7.68 1.99 -10.65
CA ILE A 16 8.13 2.22 -12.04
C ILE A 16 7.58 1.14 -13.00
N GLY A 17 7.53 -0.13 -12.57
CA GLY A 17 6.95 -1.21 -13.37
C GLY A 17 5.45 -1.06 -13.63
N TRP A 18 4.75 -0.28 -12.81
CA TRP A 18 3.32 0.02 -12.94
C TRP A 18 3.05 1.27 -13.77
N LEU A 19 4.09 2.02 -14.14
CA LEU A 19 3.95 3.28 -14.87
C LEU A 19 3.19 3.12 -16.20
N PRO A 20 3.43 2.10 -17.05
CA PRO A 20 2.65 1.92 -18.28
C PRO A 20 1.16 1.72 -18.00
N LEU A 21 0.83 0.93 -16.97
CA LEU A 21 -0.56 0.70 -16.57
C LEU A 21 -1.19 1.99 -16.03
N ALA A 22 -0.45 2.74 -15.21
CA ALA A 22 -0.91 4.01 -14.67
C ALA A 22 -1.17 5.05 -15.77
N LEU A 23 -0.32 5.10 -16.80
CA LEU A 23 -0.52 5.94 -17.98
C LEU A 23 -1.76 5.52 -18.76
N GLY A 24 -1.92 4.22 -19.03
CA GLY A 24 -3.13 3.69 -19.69
C GLY A 24 -4.41 4.02 -18.92
N ALA A 25 -4.39 3.84 -17.60
CA ALA A 25 -5.50 4.21 -16.72
C ALA A 25 -5.78 5.72 -16.75
N THR A 26 -4.74 6.55 -16.76
CA THR A 26 -4.86 8.01 -16.84
C THR A 26 -5.57 8.44 -18.12
N VAL A 27 -5.19 7.85 -19.26
CA VAL A 27 -5.83 8.11 -20.56
C VAL A 27 -7.29 7.65 -20.54
N PHE A 28 -7.57 6.46 -20.02
CA PHE A 28 -8.93 5.93 -19.90
C PHE A 28 -9.84 6.82 -19.04
N TYR A 29 -9.39 7.16 -17.82
CA TYR A 29 -10.16 8.04 -16.92
C TYR A 29 -10.27 9.46 -17.46
N GLY A 30 -9.25 9.97 -18.17
CA GLY A 30 -9.33 11.25 -18.85
C GLY A 30 -10.45 11.29 -19.88
N MET A 31 -10.52 10.30 -20.78
CA MET A 31 -11.61 10.18 -21.75
C MET A 31 -12.98 10.06 -21.07
N LEU A 32 -13.06 9.28 -19.99
CA LEU A 32 -14.28 9.10 -19.23
C LEU A 32 -14.76 10.40 -18.57
N PHE A 33 -13.86 11.20 -17.98
CA PHE A 33 -14.23 12.51 -17.42
C PHE A 33 -14.70 13.48 -18.50
N ILE A 34 -13.98 13.56 -19.63
CA ILE A 34 -14.38 14.42 -20.76
C ILE A 34 -15.78 14.03 -21.25
N PHE A 35 -16.04 12.73 -21.41
CA PHE A 35 -17.34 12.22 -21.84
C PHE A 35 -18.46 12.58 -20.85
N ILE A 36 -18.24 12.36 -19.55
CA ILE A 36 -19.22 12.67 -18.50
C ILE A 36 -19.52 14.17 -18.46
N ILE A 37 -18.48 15.02 -18.49
CA ILE A 37 -18.65 16.46 -18.40
C ILE A 37 -19.36 16.98 -19.66
N LYS A 38 -18.95 16.52 -20.85
CA LYS A 38 -19.63 16.88 -22.10
C LYS A 38 -21.11 16.52 -22.02
N ARG A 39 -21.42 15.30 -21.60
CA ARG A 39 -22.81 14.83 -21.46
C ARG A 39 -23.60 15.65 -20.46
N LEU A 40 -23.00 16.01 -19.32
CA LEU A 40 -23.62 16.89 -18.33
C LEU A 40 -23.93 18.27 -18.93
N LEU A 41 -23.00 18.86 -19.68
CA LEU A 41 -23.17 20.17 -20.30
C LEU A 41 -24.27 20.17 -21.37
N THR A 42 -24.33 19.11 -22.20
CA THR A 42 -25.33 19.03 -23.27
C THR A 42 -26.72 18.63 -22.75
N GLU A 43 -26.82 17.65 -21.85
CA GLU A 43 -28.12 17.10 -21.43
C GLU A 43 -28.77 17.90 -20.29
N PHE A 44 -27.99 18.54 -19.42
CA PHE A 44 -28.53 19.24 -18.23
C PHE A 44 -28.43 20.77 -18.31
N ILE A 45 -27.46 21.29 -19.06
CA ILE A 45 -27.21 22.75 -19.18
C ILE A 45 -27.60 23.26 -20.57
N ASP A 46 -27.96 22.37 -21.50
CA ASP A 46 -28.39 22.67 -22.87
C ASP A 46 -27.36 23.52 -23.65
N ILE A 47 -26.08 23.25 -23.43
CA ILE A 47 -24.98 23.91 -24.14
C ILE A 47 -24.77 23.23 -25.50
N ASP A 48 -24.54 24.05 -26.54
CA ASP A 48 -24.18 23.60 -27.88
C ASP A 48 -23.07 22.55 -27.87
N GLN A 49 -23.20 21.55 -28.74
CA GLN A 49 -22.34 20.37 -28.75
C GLN A 49 -20.85 20.68 -29.02
N GLU A 50 -20.57 21.73 -29.81
CA GLU A 50 -19.20 22.22 -30.06
C GLU A 50 -18.60 22.87 -28.80
N LEU A 51 -19.35 23.79 -28.19
CA LEU A 51 -18.90 24.51 -26.99
C LEU A 51 -18.78 23.58 -25.77
N ALA A 52 -19.70 22.62 -25.63
CA ALA A 52 -19.60 21.54 -24.65
C ALA A 52 -18.39 20.61 -24.90
N GLY A 53 -17.93 20.48 -26.14
CA GLY A 53 -16.72 19.74 -26.50
C GLY A 53 -15.45 20.42 -25.98
N GLU A 54 -15.29 21.72 -26.24
CA GLU A 54 -14.13 22.50 -25.76
C GLU A 54 -14.09 22.60 -24.24
N VAL A 55 -15.23 22.94 -23.63
CA VAL A 55 -15.38 23.04 -22.17
C VAL A 55 -15.18 21.67 -21.52
N GLY A 56 -15.77 20.61 -22.08
CA GLY A 56 -15.62 19.24 -21.58
C GLY A 56 -14.17 18.76 -21.57
N LEU A 57 -13.39 19.12 -22.59
CA LEU A 57 -11.96 18.82 -22.64
C LEU A 57 -11.20 19.54 -21.53
N LEU A 58 -11.37 20.87 -21.43
CA LEU A 58 -10.70 21.71 -20.43
C LEU A 58 -10.98 21.24 -19.01
N PHE A 59 -12.26 21.10 -18.65
CA PHE A 59 -12.66 20.66 -17.32
C PHE A 59 -12.30 19.20 -17.06
N GLY A 60 -12.40 18.32 -18.06
CA GLY A 60 -12.00 16.91 -17.92
C GLY A 60 -10.52 16.75 -17.58
N VAL A 61 -9.65 17.53 -18.24
CA VAL A 61 -8.21 17.56 -17.93
C VAL A 61 -7.96 18.12 -16.52
N VAL A 62 -8.62 19.22 -16.14
CA VAL A 62 -8.47 19.82 -14.81
C VAL A 62 -8.89 18.85 -13.70
N VAL A 63 -10.04 18.18 -13.87
CA VAL A 63 -10.53 17.16 -12.92
C VAL A 63 -9.54 15.99 -12.83
N LEU A 64 -9.06 15.49 -13.97
CA LEU A 64 -8.07 14.40 -14.01
C LEU A 64 -6.80 14.75 -13.24
N VAL A 65 -6.22 15.93 -13.52
CA VAL A 65 -4.98 16.41 -12.86
C VAL A 65 -5.21 16.57 -11.36
N THR A 66 -6.37 17.12 -10.95
CA THR A 66 -6.71 17.29 -9.54
C THR A 66 -6.85 15.93 -8.84
N CYS A 67 -7.54 14.98 -9.45
CA CYS A 67 -7.69 13.62 -8.91
C CYS A 67 -6.33 12.92 -8.77
N LEU A 68 -5.46 13.01 -9.79
CA LEU A 68 -4.10 12.45 -9.74
C LEU A 68 -3.27 13.08 -8.63
N TYR A 69 -3.32 14.41 -8.49
CA TYR A 69 -2.61 15.12 -7.43
C TYR A 69 -3.06 14.67 -6.03
N LEU A 70 -4.37 14.64 -5.79
CA LEU A 70 -4.94 14.20 -4.51
C LEU A 70 -4.55 12.76 -4.19
N TYR A 71 -4.63 11.87 -5.19
CA TYR A 71 -4.27 10.46 -5.04
C TYR A 71 -2.78 10.28 -4.71
N LEU A 72 -1.88 10.90 -5.48
CA LEU A 72 -0.44 10.82 -5.26
C LEU A 72 -0.04 11.44 -3.92
N ASN A 73 -0.63 12.58 -3.54
CA ASN A 73 -0.37 13.21 -2.25
C ASN A 73 -0.84 12.32 -1.08
N TRP A 74 -2.04 11.73 -1.19
CA TRP A 74 -2.55 10.80 -0.19
C TRP A 74 -1.66 9.57 -0.05
N ILE A 75 -1.29 8.92 -1.16
CA ILE A 75 -0.41 7.75 -1.14
C ILE A 75 0.95 8.11 -0.55
N THR A 76 1.60 9.17 -1.01
CA THR A 76 2.95 9.52 -0.52
C THR A 76 2.95 9.87 0.97
N LYS A 77 1.91 10.55 1.47
CA LYS A 77 1.76 10.82 2.90
C LYS A 77 1.55 9.53 3.68
N SER A 78 0.65 8.67 3.21
CA SER A 78 0.33 7.41 3.87
C SER A 78 1.53 6.46 3.91
N LEU A 79 2.25 6.32 2.79
CA LEU A 79 3.46 5.50 2.70
C LEU A 79 4.61 6.02 3.57
N SER A 80 4.67 7.33 3.87
CA SER A 80 5.68 7.88 4.79
C SER A 80 5.33 7.76 6.27
N SER A 81 4.11 7.29 6.59
CA SER A 81 3.58 7.22 7.96
C SER A 81 3.62 5.83 8.59
N TYR A 82 4.21 4.85 7.89
CA TYR A 82 4.36 3.50 8.43
C TYR A 82 5.20 3.51 9.70
N ARG A 83 4.79 2.69 10.66
CA ARG A 83 5.55 2.46 11.87
C ARG A 83 5.44 1.00 12.28
N LEU A 84 6.56 0.34 12.40
CA LEU A 84 6.63 -1.02 12.92
C LEU A 84 7.70 -1.05 14.00
N ALA A 85 7.29 -1.23 15.25
CA ALA A 85 8.20 -1.12 16.38
C ALA A 85 7.85 -2.08 17.52
N ILE A 86 8.87 -2.53 18.22
CA ILE A 86 8.79 -3.28 19.47
C ILE A 86 9.21 -2.33 20.60
N ARG A 87 8.28 -2.06 21.53
CA ARG A 87 8.53 -1.28 22.75
C ARG A 87 8.26 -2.15 23.96
N GLY A 88 9.33 -2.71 24.54
CA GLY A 88 9.20 -3.71 25.59
C GLY A 88 8.42 -4.92 25.09
N GLU A 89 7.31 -5.25 25.75
CA GLU A 89 6.42 -6.36 25.38
C GLU A 89 5.31 -5.96 24.40
N ILE A 90 5.30 -4.73 23.90
CA ILE A 90 4.26 -4.21 23.01
C ILE A 90 4.80 -4.12 21.58
N LEU A 91 4.03 -4.68 20.66
CA LEU A 91 4.19 -4.51 19.22
C LEU A 91 3.28 -3.36 18.74
N LEU A 92 3.92 -2.34 18.17
CA LEU A 92 3.28 -1.21 17.50
C LEU A 92 3.25 -1.45 15.99
N VAL A 93 2.05 -1.39 15.41
CA VAL A 93 1.80 -1.52 13.97
C VAL A 93 0.96 -0.35 13.49
N LYS A 94 1.57 0.59 12.77
CA LYS A 94 0.89 1.71 12.11
C LYS A 94 1.12 1.69 10.61
N GLY A 95 0.07 1.99 9.84
CA GLY A 95 0.13 2.10 8.39
C GLY A 95 -1.23 1.92 7.73
N ILE A 96 -1.28 1.13 6.67
CA ILE A 96 -2.49 0.91 5.85
C ILE A 96 -2.93 -0.55 5.96
N SER A 97 -4.23 -0.79 5.99
CA SER A 97 -4.86 -2.10 5.82
C SER A 97 -6.03 -1.95 4.85
N GLY A 98 -5.84 -2.32 3.59
CA GLY A 98 -6.79 -2.06 2.50
C GLY A 98 -7.05 -0.57 2.33
N TRP A 99 -8.30 -0.15 2.53
CA TRP A 99 -8.74 1.25 2.39
C TRP A 99 -8.72 2.04 3.71
N LYS A 100 -8.26 1.44 4.82
CA LYS A 100 -8.27 2.05 6.15
C LYS A 100 -6.86 2.21 6.70
N THR A 101 -6.66 3.24 7.51
CA THR A 101 -5.46 3.37 8.34
C THR A 101 -5.51 2.32 9.45
N LEU A 102 -4.39 1.64 9.66
CA LEU A 102 -4.16 0.74 10.79
C LEU A 102 -3.33 1.48 11.83
N ASP A 103 -3.80 1.49 13.07
CA ASP A 103 -3.03 1.90 14.23
C ASP A 103 -3.35 0.91 15.36
N LYS A 104 -2.41 0.01 15.63
CA LYS A 104 -2.58 -1.03 16.64
C LYS A 104 -1.36 -1.11 17.54
N GLU A 105 -1.65 -1.20 18.82
CA GLU A 105 -0.69 -1.56 19.85
C GLU A 105 -1.18 -2.89 20.44
N VAL A 106 -0.38 -3.94 20.31
CA VAL A 106 -0.75 -5.29 20.75
C VAL A 106 0.38 -5.90 21.57
N PRO A 107 0.10 -6.59 22.68
CA PRO A 107 1.10 -7.36 23.39
C PRO A 107 1.73 -8.43 22.48
N ILE A 108 3.04 -8.57 22.48
CA ILE A 108 3.74 -9.57 21.64
C ILE A 108 3.25 -10.98 21.97
N ASN A 109 3.00 -11.27 23.25
CA ASN A 109 2.48 -12.56 23.71
C ASN A 109 1.08 -12.90 23.15
N SER A 110 0.33 -11.91 22.66
CA SER A 110 -0.97 -12.09 22.02
C SER A 110 -0.84 -12.47 20.56
N ILE A 111 0.33 -12.26 19.95
CA ILE A 111 0.63 -12.66 18.58
C ILE A 111 1.15 -14.09 18.59
N GLN A 112 0.59 -14.93 17.73
CA GLN A 112 1.04 -16.30 17.52
C GLN A 112 2.01 -16.36 16.34
N LYS A 113 1.64 -15.75 15.20
CA LYS A 113 2.39 -15.84 13.95
C LYS A 113 2.38 -14.52 13.17
N ILE A 114 3.48 -14.25 12.47
CA ILE A 114 3.58 -13.16 11.48
C ILE A 114 4.03 -13.74 10.14
N TYR A 115 3.28 -13.45 9.09
CA TYR A 115 3.62 -13.85 7.72
C TYR A 115 3.91 -12.65 6.81
N ILE A 116 4.96 -12.81 6.00
CA ILE A 116 5.36 -11.88 4.94
C ILE A 116 5.02 -12.50 3.59
N GLY A 117 4.25 -11.81 2.75
CA GLY A 117 4.04 -12.26 1.37
C GLY A 117 2.87 -11.60 0.62
N ALA A 118 2.85 -11.79 -0.70
CA ALA A 118 1.86 -11.19 -1.60
C ALA A 118 0.48 -11.86 -1.56
N ASN A 119 0.37 -13.10 -1.07
CA ASN A 119 -0.89 -13.83 -0.96
C ASN A 119 -0.88 -14.75 0.27
N ALA A 120 -1.78 -14.50 1.22
CA ALA A 120 -2.06 -15.44 2.32
C ALA A 120 -2.74 -16.74 1.83
N SER A 121 -3.09 -16.82 0.54
CA SER A 121 -3.71 -18.00 -0.08
C SER A 121 -2.71 -19.08 -0.52
N ALA A 122 -1.40 -18.84 -0.41
CA ALA A 122 -0.36 -19.81 -0.79
C ALA A 122 0.52 -20.14 0.42
N VAL A 123 -0.06 -20.82 1.41
CA VAL A 123 0.65 -21.38 2.57
C VAL A 123 1.59 -22.52 2.17
N GLU A 124 1.50 -23.03 0.95
CA GLU A 124 2.17 -24.28 0.54
C GLU A 124 3.61 -24.16 -0.01
N LYS A 125 4.21 -22.97 -0.15
CA LYS A 125 5.54 -22.84 -0.77
C LYS A 125 6.50 -21.86 -0.08
N LEU A 126 6.53 -21.87 1.25
CA LEU A 126 7.52 -21.11 2.03
C LEU A 126 8.42 -22.05 2.85
N SER A 127 9.15 -22.91 2.16
CA SER A 127 10.20 -23.79 2.73
C SER A 127 11.63 -23.34 2.42
N SER A 128 11.84 -22.19 1.78
CA SER A 128 13.17 -21.66 1.46
C SER A 128 13.45 -20.35 2.20
N GLY A 129 14.01 -20.48 3.40
CA GLY A 129 14.15 -19.45 4.43
C GLY A 129 15.00 -18.22 4.14
N HIS A 130 15.55 -18.02 2.93
CA HIS A 130 16.43 -16.88 2.62
C HIS A 130 15.91 -15.96 1.49
N ASN A 131 15.00 -16.43 0.62
CA ASN A 131 14.58 -15.67 -0.57
C ASN A 131 13.29 -14.86 -0.38
N ALA A 132 12.55 -15.10 0.71
CA ALA A 132 11.27 -14.41 0.95
C ALA A 132 11.41 -12.92 1.31
N VAL A 133 12.61 -12.49 1.73
CA VAL A 133 12.92 -11.09 2.08
C VAL A 133 13.62 -10.36 0.94
N SER A 134 14.38 -11.08 0.09
CA SER A 134 15.11 -10.49 -1.05
C SER A 134 14.18 -10.01 -2.16
N GLU A 135 13.03 -10.65 -2.32
CA GLU A 135 11.96 -10.20 -3.20
C GLU A 135 10.92 -9.42 -2.39
N GLN A 136 11.16 -8.11 -2.20
CA GLN A 136 10.16 -7.14 -1.72
C GLN A 136 8.97 -6.97 -2.68
N VAL A 137 8.48 -8.06 -3.27
CA VAL A 137 7.14 -8.19 -3.83
C VAL A 137 6.11 -8.37 -2.68
N ALA A 138 6.58 -8.58 -1.45
CA ALA A 138 5.73 -8.68 -0.27
C ALA A 138 5.07 -7.33 0.07
N SER A 139 3.85 -7.13 -0.41
CA SER A 139 3.04 -5.95 -0.13
C SER A 139 2.25 -6.03 1.19
N ARG A 140 2.51 -7.04 2.03
CA ARG A 140 1.67 -7.32 3.21
C ARG A 140 2.40 -8.09 4.33
N LEU A 141 2.18 -7.63 5.57
CA LEU A 141 2.41 -8.40 6.79
C LEU A 141 1.05 -8.83 7.33
N VAL A 142 0.89 -10.10 7.67
CA VAL A 142 -0.32 -10.61 8.33
C VAL A 142 0.04 -11.07 9.73
N PHE A 143 -0.67 -10.52 10.73
CA PHE A 143 -0.48 -10.80 12.14
C PHE A 143 -1.64 -11.68 12.61
N PHE A 144 -1.33 -12.87 13.09
CA PHE A 144 -2.30 -13.81 13.65
C PHE A 144 -2.22 -13.74 15.17
N THR A 145 -3.33 -13.38 15.82
CA THR A 145 -3.42 -13.36 17.28
C THR A 145 -3.81 -14.74 17.82
N ARG A 146 -3.44 -15.03 19.06
CA ARG A 146 -3.83 -16.25 19.79
C ARG A 146 -5.35 -16.37 19.97
N GLU A 147 -6.05 -15.24 19.95
CA GLU A 147 -7.53 -15.17 20.00
C GLU A 147 -8.19 -15.56 18.65
N GLY A 148 -7.41 -15.95 17.64
CA GLY A 148 -7.91 -16.33 16.31
C GLY A 148 -8.24 -15.15 15.40
N LYS A 149 -8.15 -13.91 15.88
CA LYS A 149 -8.30 -12.71 15.04
C LYS A 149 -7.00 -12.44 14.27
N SER A 150 -7.11 -12.00 13.03
CA SER A 150 -5.97 -11.53 12.25
C SER A 150 -6.14 -10.08 11.86
N PHE A 151 -5.01 -9.39 11.67
CA PHE A 151 -4.99 -8.09 11.02
C PHE A 151 -3.79 -8.03 10.09
N LYS A 152 -3.86 -7.15 9.09
CA LYS A 152 -2.85 -7.04 8.05
C LYS A 152 -2.34 -5.62 7.95
N LEU A 153 -1.06 -5.48 7.64
CA LEU A 153 -0.43 -4.24 7.25
C LEU A 153 -0.07 -4.36 5.78
N ASP A 154 -0.76 -3.62 4.93
CA ASP A 154 -0.45 -3.47 3.52
C ASP A 154 0.59 -2.35 3.34
N PHE A 155 1.66 -2.60 2.59
CA PHE A 155 2.71 -1.63 2.30
C PHE A 155 3.27 -1.79 0.89
N ALA A 156 3.85 -0.71 0.36
CA ALA A 156 4.50 -0.74 -0.95
C ALA A 156 5.77 -1.59 -0.88
N ALA A 157 6.13 -2.20 -2.02
CA ALA A 157 7.48 -2.71 -2.21
C ALA A 157 8.51 -1.62 -1.84
N LYS A 158 9.59 -1.98 -1.15
CA LYS A 158 10.59 -1.03 -0.60
C LYS A 158 10.05 -0.03 0.43
N ALA A 159 8.88 -0.22 1.05
CA ALA A 159 8.43 0.66 2.14
C ALA A 159 9.37 0.62 3.36
N PHE A 160 9.89 -0.57 3.70
CA PHE A 160 10.81 -0.76 4.81
C PHE A 160 12.22 -1.06 4.30
N ASP A 161 13.23 -0.66 5.07
CA ASP A 161 14.60 -1.12 4.89
C ASP A 161 14.67 -2.63 5.18
N ASN A 162 15.19 -3.39 4.20
CA ASN A 162 15.20 -4.85 4.25
C ASN A 162 15.90 -5.40 5.48
N LYS A 163 17.04 -4.82 5.84
CA LYS A 163 17.83 -5.27 6.99
C LYS A 163 17.06 -5.03 8.29
N SER A 164 16.54 -3.83 8.47
CA SER A 164 15.78 -3.48 9.67
C SER A 164 14.48 -4.30 9.82
N LEU A 165 13.81 -4.63 8.71
CA LEU A 165 12.64 -5.50 8.71
C LEU A 165 13.02 -6.94 9.04
N PHE A 166 14.09 -7.46 8.45
CA PHE A 166 14.63 -8.79 8.77
C PHE A 166 15.01 -8.90 10.26
N ASP A 167 15.80 -7.96 10.76
CA ASP A 167 16.23 -7.94 12.16
C ASP A 167 15.01 -7.89 13.10
N PHE A 168 13.95 -7.16 12.73
CA PHE A 168 12.71 -7.08 13.49
C PHE A 168 12.00 -8.43 13.56
N LEU A 169 11.90 -9.17 12.44
CA LEU A 169 11.26 -10.48 12.41
C LEU A 169 12.04 -11.51 13.20
N VAL A 170 13.37 -11.51 13.09
CA VAL A 170 14.25 -12.36 13.89
C VAL A 170 14.07 -12.06 15.38
N THR A 171 13.97 -10.78 15.74
CA THR A 171 13.74 -10.36 17.13
C THR A 171 12.37 -10.80 17.65
N ILE A 172 11.32 -10.64 16.86
CA ILE A 172 9.98 -11.14 17.20
C ILE A 172 9.97 -12.67 17.35
N LYS A 173 10.69 -13.39 16.48
CA LYS A 173 10.81 -14.84 16.57
C LYS A 173 11.46 -15.30 17.87
N ARG A 174 12.49 -14.59 18.33
CA ARG A 174 13.11 -14.84 19.64
C ARG A 174 12.16 -14.60 20.81
N ASN A 175 11.14 -13.75 20.64
CA ASN A 175 10.09 -13.52 21.62
C ASN A 175 8.92 -14.52 21.53
N GLY A 176 9.10 -15.66 20.83
CA GLY A 176 8.14 -16.76 20.81
C GLY A 176 6.99 -16.61 19.81
N VAL A 177 7.14 -15.74 18.80
CA VAL A 177 6.18 -15.57 17.71
C VAL A 177 6.70 -16.24 16.44
N ASP A 178 5.93 -17.13 15.83
CA ASP A 178 6.39 -17.79 14.60
C ASP A 178 6.45 -16.81 13.43
N THR A 179 7.52 -16.88 12.63
CA THR A 179 7.67 -16.11 11.40
C THR A 179 8.05 -17.02 10.24
N ASN A 180 7.56 -16.75 9.03
CA ASN A 180 7.96 -17.48 7.81
C ASN A 180 9.34 -17.07 7.25
N VAL A 181 10.06 -16.21 7.94
CA VAL A 181 11.44 -15.87 7.59
C VAL A 181 12.38 -16.86 8.27
N GLY A 182 13.25 -17.49 7.48
CA GLY A 182 14.27 -18.40 7.96
C GLY A 182 15.41 -17.65 8.64
N VAL A 183 16.11 -18.35 9.52
CA VAL A 183 17.47 -17.99 9.93
C VAL A 183 18.39 -18.81 9.04
#